data_AF-A0A231VCG0-F1
#
_entry.id   AF-A0A231VCG0-F1
#
_cell.length_a   1.000
_cell.length_b   1.000
_cell.length_c   1.000
_cell.angle_alpha   90.00
_cell.angle_beta   90.00
_cell.angle_gamma   90.00
#
_symmetry.space_group_name_H-M   'P 1'
#
loop_
_entity.id
_entity.type
_entity.pdbx_description
1 polymer ?
#
loop_
_entity_poly.entity_id
_entity_poly.type
_entity_poly.pdbx_seq_one_letter_code
_entity_poly.pdbx_strand_id
1 'polypeptide(L)' 'MTISSLLNHGIDVDKFKEELKGLSLERYELVFGTAKKNGISANTFKVVCDDHDHHYRTMKDMEDIINGS' A
#
# COMPACT_ATOMS: atom_id res chain seq x y z
N MET A 1 -7.27 -4.96 -3.90
CA MET A 1 -7.89 -6.15 -4.52
C MET A 1 -7.21 -7.44 -4.05
N THR A 2 -5.90 -7.64 -4.27
CA THR A 2 -5.18 -8.87 -3.83
C THR A 2 -5.05 -9.01 -2.32
N ILE A 3 -4.44 -8.03 -1.64
CA ILE A 3 -4.29 -8.05 -0.17
C ILE A 3 -5.65 -8.14 0.52
N SER A 4 -6.63 -7.39 0.04
CA SER A 4 -8.01 -7.41 0.54
C SER A 4 -8.63 -8.82 0.51
N SER A 5 -8.40 -9.57 -0.57
CA SER A 5 -8.86 -10.96 -0.70
C SER A 5 -8.18 -11.88 0.32
N LEU A 6 -6.85 -11.74 0.47
CA LEU A 6 -6.08 -12.53 1.43
C LEU A 6 -6.52 -12.28 2.88
N LEU A 7 -6.77 -11.02 3.24
CA LEU A 7 -7.35 -10.66 4.55
C LEU A 7 -8.75 -11.24 4.75
N ASN A 8 -9.51 -11.47 3.69
CA ASN A 8 -10.83 -12.10 3.75
C ASN A 8 -10.77 -13.64 3.85
N HIS A 9 -9.64 -14.24 3.43
CA HIS A 9 -9.39 -15.68 3.50
C HIS A 9 -8.84 -16.17 4.86
N GLY A 10 -8.83 -15.30 5.88
CA GLY A 10 -8.47 -15.68 7.25
C GLY A 10 -7.04 -15.33 7.66
N ILE A 11 -6.34 -14.48 6.89
CA ILE A 11 -5.11 -13.87 7.40
C ILE A 11 -5.45 -13.00 8.61
N ASP A 12 -4.71 -13.21 9.69
CA ASP A 12 -4.76 -12.36 10.88
C ASP A 12 -4.31 -10.93 10.53
N VAL A 13 -5.25 -10.00 10.59
CA VAL A 13 -5.06 -8.60 10.24
C VAL A 13 -4.06 -7.93 11.17
N ASP A 14 -4.05 -8.28 12.46
CA ASP A 14 -3.21 -7.63 13.45
C ASP A 14 -1.78 -8.12 13.34
N LYS A 15 -1.58 -9.43 13.11
CA LYS A 15 -0.26 -9.97 12.75
C LYS A 15 0.26 -9.34 11.44
N PHE A 16 -0.59 -9.19 10.43
CA PHE A 16 -0.19 -8.55 9.18
C PHE A 16 0.25 -7.10 9.40
N LYS A 17 -0.47 -6.32 10.22
CA LYS A 17 -0.07 -4.96 10.59
C LYS A 17 1.26 -4.91 11.34
N GLU A 18 1.55 -5.89 12.19
CA GLU A 18 2.83 -5.99 12.88
C GLU A 18 3.98 -6.20 11.91
N GLU A 19 3.86 -7.15 10.98
CA GLU A 19 4.88 -7.43 9.97
C GLU A 19 5.14 -6.20 9.07
N LEU A 20 4.09 -5.43 8.76
CA LEU A 20 4.22 -4.19 7.99
C LEU A 20 5.06 -3.11 8.68
N LYS A 21 5.19 -3.12 10.02
CA LYS A 21 6.07 -2.19 10.75
C LYS A 21 7.55 -2.40 10.40
N GLY A 22 7.92 -3.59 9.90
CA GLY A 22 9.28 -3.89 9.44
C GLY A 22 9.65 -3.23 8.11
N LEU A 23 8.69 -2.61 7.43
CA LEU A 23 8.90 -1.92 6.16
C LEU A 23 8.95 -0.41 6.39
N SER A 24 9.86 0.30 5.72
CA SER A 24 9.88 1.76 5.73
C SER A 24 8.77 2.30 4.84
N LEU A 25 7.58 2.46 5.43
CA LEU A 25 6.34 2.91 4.77
C LEU A 25 5.92 4.32 5.21
N GLU A 26 6.86 5.13 5.71
CA GLU A 26 6.61 6.44 6.33
C GLU A 26 5.88 7.44 5.42
N ARG A 27 5.97 7.26 4.10
CA ARG A 27 5.30 8.09 3.08
C ARG A 27 3.97 7.53 2.59
N TYR A 28 3.54 6.40 3.16
CA TYR A 28 2.37 5.65 2.73
C TYR A 28 1.42 5.46 3.90
N GLU A 29 0.21 5.97 3.78
CA GLU A 29 -0.87 5.67 4.71
C GLU A 29 -1.56 4.37 4.28
N LEU A 30 -1.51 3.36 5.15
CA LEU A 30 -2.19 2.09 4.95
C LEU A 30 -3.59 2.15 5.57
N VAL A 31 -4.62 2.13 4.73
CA VAL A 31 -6.02 2.21 5.17
C VAL A 31 -6.68 0.84 5.06
N PHE A 32 -7.04 0.29 6.23
CA PHE A 32 -7.81 -0.93 6.38
C PHE A 32 -9.28 -0.59 6.61
N GLY A 33 -10.20 -1.36 6.03
CA GLY A 33 -11.63 -1.12 6.24
C GLY A 33 -12.49 -2.29 5.79
N THR A 34 -13.80 -2.06 5.77
CA THR A 34 -14.79 -3.00 5.26
C THR A 34 -15.74 -2.27 4.30
N ALA A 35 -16.08 -2.94 3.20
CA ALA A 35 -17.08 -2.46 2.25
C ALA A 35 -18.25 -3.44 2.21
N LYS A 36 -19.48 -2.91 2.17
CA LYS A 36 -20.69 -3.69 1.98
C LYS A 36 -21.36 -3.30 0.67
N LYS A 37 -21.57 -4.26 -0.22
CA LYS A 37 -22.29 -4.07 -1.49
C LYS A 37 -23.24 -5.22 -1.72
N ASN A 38 -24.51 -4.93 -1.99
CA ASN A 38 -25.57 -5.93 -2.23
C ASN A 38 -25.64 -7.03 -1.14
N GLY A 39 -25.44 -6.65 0.12
CA GLY A 39 -25.45 -7.58 1.25
C GLY A 39 -24.14 -8.34 1.50
N ILE A 40 -23.17 -8.27 0.58
CA ILE A 40 -21.86 -8.90 0.73
C ILE A 40 -20.91 -7.93 1.41
N SER A 41 -20.31 -8.37 2.52
CA SER A 41 -19.24 -7.65 3.22
C SER A 41 -17.89 -8.20 2.80
N ALA A 42 -16.93 -7.31 2.52
CA ALA A 42 -15.56 -7.66 2.21
C ALA A 42 -14.59 -6.71 2.90
N ASN A 43 -13.46 -7.24 3.35
CA ASN A 43 -12.33 -6.43 3.80
C ASN A 43 -11.78 -5.59 2.63
N THR A 44 -11.38 -4.37 2.92
CA THR A 44 -10.73 -3.46 1.97
C THR A 44 -9.36 -3.05 2.48
N PHE A 45 -8.42 -2.93 1.55
CA PHE A 45 -7.07 -2.45 1.82
C PHE A 45 -6.72 -1.40 0.75
N LYS A 46 -6.33 -0.21 1.19
CA LYS A 46 -5.89 0.90 0.34
C LYS A 46 -4.55 1.41 0.83
N VAL A 47 -3.75 1.89 -0.11
CA VAL A 47 -2.51 2.61 0.16
C VAL A 47 -2.71 4.02 -0.38
N VAL A 48 -2.54 5.03 0.48
CA VAL A 48 -2.58 6.43 0.10
C VAL A 48 -1.15 6.96 0.19
N CYS A 49 -0.67 7.57 -0.88
CA CYS A 49 0.61 8.28 -0.89
C CYS A 49 0.34 9.75 -0.64
N ASP A 50 1.22 10.39 0.12
CA ASP A 50 1.22 11.85 0.19
C ASP A 50 1.84 12.39 -1.10
N ASP A 51 1.00 12.80 -2.05
CA ASP A 51 1.34 13.15 -3.45
C ASP A 51 2.01 14.53 -3.59
N HIS A 52 2.65 15.05 -2.53
CA HIS A 52 3.32 16.34 -2.60
C HIS A 52 4.64 16.34 -3.40
N ASP A 53 5.22 15.16 -3.70
CA ASP A 53 6.52 15.05 -4.39
C ASP A 53 6.51 14.12 -5.63
N HIS A 54 5.42 14.09 -6.41
CA HIS A 54 5.47 13.53 -7.76
C HIS A 54 6.25 14.47 -8.70
N HIS A 55 7.56 14.60 -8.47
CA HIS A 55 8.47 15.09 -9.50
C HIS A 55 8.31 14.19 -10.72
N TYR A 56 7.93 14.78 -11.85
CA TYR A 56 7.95 14.11 -13.13
C TYR A 56 9.39 13.66 -13.40
N ARG A 57 9.69 12.39 -13.16
CA ARG A 57 11.01 11.83 -13.40
C ARG A 57 11.16 11.62 -14.89
N THR A 58 12.07 12.37 -15.47
CA THR A 58 12.52 12.17 -16.84
C THR A 58 13.40 10.93 -16.92
N MET A 59 13.62 10.41 -18.13
CA MET A 59 14.51 9.27 -18.34
C MET A 59 15.91 9.52 -17.75
N LYS A 60 16.36 10.78 -17.81
CA LYS A 60 17.63 11.22 -17.25
C LYS A 60 17.68 11.08 -15.72
N ASP A 61 16.59 11.42 -15.03
CA ASP A 61 16.51 11.26 -13.57
C ASP A 61 16.59 9.78 -13.17
N MET A 62 16.09 8.87 -14.00
CA MET A 62 16.20 7.43 -13.79
C MET A 62 17.64 6.94 -14.02
N GLU A 63 18.30 7.43 -15.08
CA GLU A 63 19.70 7.13 -15.39
C GLU A 63 20.65 7.61 -14.30
N ASP A 64 20.45 8.80 -13.76
CA ASP A 64 21.29 9.37 -12.69
C ASP A 64 21.15 8.59 -11.36
N ILE A 65 19.95 8.08 -11.06
CA ILE A 65 19.71 7.21 -9.90
C ILE A 65 20.39 5.84 -10.07
N ILE A 66 20.33 5.26 -11.27
CA ILE A 66 20.91 3.94 -11.56
C ILE A 66 22.44 4.01 -11.56
N ASN A 67 23.00 5.06 -12.15
CA ASN A 67 24.44 5.23 -12.29
C ASN A 67 25.09 5.86 -11.05
N GLY A 68 24.30 6.31 -10.08
CA GLY A 68 24.76 6.66 -8.75
C GLY A 68 25.77 7.81 -8.71
N SER A 69 25.52 8.88 -9.48
CA SER A 69 26.39 10.08 -9.64
C SER A 69 27.84 9.80 -10.06
#